data_AF-A0A2A2SCS5-F1
#
_entry.id   AF-A0A2A2SCS5-F1
#
_cell.length_a   1.000
_cell.length_b   1.000
_cell.length_c   1.000
_cell.angle_alpha   90.00
_cell.angle_beta   90.00
_cell.angle_gamma   90.00
#
_symmetry.space_group_name_H-M   'P 1'
#
loop_
_entity.id
_entity.type
_entity.pdbx_description
1 polymer ?
#
loop_
_entity_poly.entity_id
_entity_poly.type
_entity_poly.pdbx_seq_one_letter_code
_entity_poly.pdbx_strand_id
1 'polypeptide(L)' 'MRTLERRAARVVEARAGELAAAYGQVLPGVRVEVEGGDVVLSGRGLAGRVLDEPALRDPAGLVR' A
#
# COMPACT_ATOMS: atom_id res chain seq x y z
N MET A 1 4.07 7.98 -24.51
CA MET A 1 3.94 8.37 -23.10
C MET A 1 4.55 9.76 -22.90
N ARG A 2 3.73 10.75 -22.59
CA ARG A 2 4.12 12.17 -22.43
C ARG A 2 4.96 12.36 -21.16
N THR A 3 5.76 13.41 -21.09
CA THR A 3 6.65 13.70 -19.93
C THR A 3 5.87 13.83 -18.61
N LEU A 4 4.63 14.33 -18.67
CA LEU A 4 3.76 14.45 -17.51
C LEU A 4 3.32 13.08 -16.95
N GLU A 5 2.95 12.14 -17.83
CA GLU A 5 2.53 10.78 -17.46
C GLU A 5 3.67 10.02 -16.77
N ARG A 6 4.90 10.18 -17.29
CA ARG A 6 6.09 9.59 -16.65
C ARG A 6 6.38 10.19 -15.27
N ARG A 7 6.13 11.48 -15.08
CA ARG A 7 6.29 12.12 -13.77
C ARG A 7 5.21 11.64 -12.80
N ALA A 8 3.96 11.58 -13.25
CA ALA A 8 2.85 11.05 -12.46
C ALA A 8 3.12 9.61 -12.01
N ALA A 9 3.52 8.73 -12.94
CA ALA A 9 3.85 7.33 -12.62
C ALA A 9 4.90 7.20 -11.51
N ARG A 10 5.99 7.98 -11.58
CA ARG A 10 7.03 7.97 -10.53
C ARG A 10 6.53 8.45 -9.18
N VAL A 11 5.64 9.45 -9.17
CA VAL A 11 5.05 9.92 -7.90
C VAL A 11 4.14 8.85 -7.31
N VAL A 12 3.31 8.20 -8.12
CA VAL A 12 2.43 7.12 -7.66
C VAL A 12 3.25 5.95 -7.11
N GLU A 13 4.30 5.52 -7.82
CA GLU A 13 5.20 4.45 -7.37
C GLU A 13 5.90 4.78 -6.05
N ALA A 14 6.38 6.03 -5.89
CA ALA A 14 6.98 6.47 -4.63
C ALA A 14 5.98 6.42 -3.47
N ARG A 15 4.73 6.87 -3.68
CA ARG A 15 3.68 6.82 -2.66
C ARG A 15 3.24 5.40 -2.34
N ALA A 16 3.18 4.52 -3.34
CA ALA A 16 2.92 3.10 -3.15
C ALA A 16 4.02 2.46 -2.28
N GLY A 17 5.29 2.82 -2.50
CA GLY A 17 6.41 2.41 -1.66
C GLY A 17 6.29 2.86 -0.20
N GLU A 18 5.96 4.12 0.03
CA GLU A 18 5.72 4.66 1.39
C GLU A 18 4.59 3.92 2.10
N LEU A 19 3.47 3.70 1.40
CA LEU A 19 2.31 2.99 1.95
C LEU A 19 2.63 1.52 2.24
N ALA A 20 3.37 0.85 1.36
CA ALA A 20 3.80 -0.52 1.56
C ALA A 20 4.71 -0.66 2.80
N ALA A 21 5.64 0.27 2.98
CA ALA A 21 6.50 0.31 4.16
C ALA A 21 5.69 0.50 5.45
N ALA A 22 4.69 1.38 5.44
CA ALA A 22 3.80 1.59 6.58
C ALA A 22 3.03 0.30 6.92
N TYR A 23 2.44 -0.38 5.93
CA TYR A 23 1.75 -1.65 6.14
C TYR A 23 2.65 -2.75 6.71
N GLY A 24 3.90 -2.82 6.25
CA GLY A 24 4.87 -3.79 6.78
C GLY A 24 5.17 -3.63 8.28
N GLN A 25 5.00 -2.41 8.82
CA GLN A 25 5.17 -2.15 10.26
C GLN A 25 3.94 -2.51 11.10
N VAL A 26 2.73 -2.32 10.55
CA VAL A 26 1.48 -2.50 11.29
C VAL A 26 0.81 -3.86 11.12
N LEU A 27 1.11 -4.59 10.04
CA LEU A 27 0.47 -5.87 9.71
C LEU A 27 1.48 -7.04 9.77
N PRO A 28 1.84 -7.52 10.97
CA PRO A 28 2.72 -8.68 11.08
C PRO A 28 2.09 -9.92 10.42
N GLY A 29 2.91 -10.63 9.65
CA GLY A 29 2.50 -11.85 8.93
C GLY A 29 1.70 -11.60 7.64
N VAL A 30 1.53 -10.34 7.22
CA VAL A 30 1.02 -9.99 5.89
C VAL A 30 2.21 -9.67 4.99
N ARG A 31 2.22 -10.26 3.80
CA ARG A 31 3.18 -9.94 2.75
C ARG A 31 2.68 -8.70 2.00
N VAL A 32 3.57 -7.74 1.82
CA VAL A 32 3.29 -6.46 1.17
C VAL A 32 4.22 -6.32 -0.03
N GLU A 33 3.64 -6.12 -1.21
CA GLU A 33 4.37 -5.96 -2.47
C GLU A 33 3.89 -4.70 -3.19
N VAL A 34 4.78 -4.06 -3.94
CA VAL A 34 4.45 -2.89 -4.77
C VAL A 34 4.56 -3.28 -6.22
N GLU A 35 3.47 -3.13 -6.95
CA GLU A 35 3.39 -3.41 -8.37
C GLU A 35 3.13 -2.10 -9.12
N GLY A 36 4.21 -1.40 -9.45
CA GLY A 36 4.14 -0.08 -10.05
C GLY A 36 3.48 0.92 -9.10
N GLY A 37 2.22 1.28 -9.37
CA GLY A 37 1.45 2.20 -8.54
C GLY A 37 0.55 1.54 -7.50
N ASP A 38 0.43 0.22 -7.53
CA ASP A 38 -0.48 -0.53 -6.67
C ASP A 38 0.26 -1.16 -5.49
N VAL A 39 -0.42 -1.27 -4.35
CA VAL A 39 0.07 -1.99 -3.17
C VAL A 39 -0.74 -3.27 -3.01
N VAL A 40 -0.06 -4.41 -3.13
CA VAL A 40 -0.66 -5.74 -3.05
C VAL A 40 -0.38 -6.31 -1.67
N LEU A 41 -1.46 -6.60 -0.93
CA LEU A 41 -1.41 -7.24 0.38
C LEU A 41 -1.84 -8.70 0.24
N SER A 42 -1.03 -9.63 0.72
CA SER A 42 -1.36 -11.06 0.71
C SER A 42 -1.06 -11.72 2.05
N GLY A 43 -1.95 -12.59 2.50
CA GLY A 43 -1.80 -13.24 3.80
C GLY A 43 -3.04 -14.04 4.19
N ARG A 44 -2.87 -14.98 5.12
CA ARG A 44 -3.99 -15.77 5.64
C ARG A 44 -4.86 -14.90 6.55
N GLY A 45 -6.17 -14.92 6.33
CA GLY A 45 -7.14 -14.18 7.16
C GLY A 45 -7.21 -12.68 6.88
N LEU A 46 -6.60 -12.20 5.79
CA LEU A 46 -6.60 -10.78 5.42
C LEU A 46 -8.03 -10.20 5.30
N ALA A 47 -8.95 -10.96 4.71
CA ALA A 47 -10.35 -10.54 4.59
C ALA A 47 -11.05 -10.33 5.94
N GLY A 48 -10.72 -11.13 6.96
CA GLY A 48 -11.21 -10.94 8.32
C GLY A 48 -10.56 -9.71 8.98
N ARG A 49 -9.25 -9.54 8.80
CA ARG A 49 -8.49 -8.40 9.32
C ARG A 49 -8.97 -7.05 8.80
N VAL A 50 -9.51 -6.96 7.58
CA VAL A 50 -10.12 -5.70 7.08
C VAL A 50 -11.22 -5.18 8.01
N LEU A 51 -11.88 -6.07 8.78
CA LEU A 51 -12.91 -5.66 9.72
C LEU A 51 -12.34 -5.14 11.05
N ASP A 52 -11.17 -5.61 11.45
CA ASP A 52 -10.62 -5.36 12.78
C ASP A 52 -9.44 -4.38 12.76
N GLU A 53 -8.70 -4.30 11.64
CA GLU A 53 -7.57 -3.40 11.46
C GLU A 53 -7.99 -2.09 10.75
N PRO A 54 -7.97 -0.95 11.46
CA PRO A 54 -8.30 0.36 10.88
C PRO A 54 -7.38 0.73 9.72
N ALA A 55 -6.12 0.29 9.79
CA ALA A 55 -5.10 0.47 8.77
C ALA A 55 -5.53 -0.03 7.39
N LEU A 56 -6.32 -1.11 7.33
CA LEU A 56 -6.82 -1.67 6.07
C LEU A 56 -8.09 -0.95 5.56
N ARG A 57 -8.80 -0.22 6.41
CA ARG A 57 -10.02 0.52 6.07
C ARG A 57 -9.71 1.93 5.59
N ASP A 58 -8.72 2.57 6.19
CA ASP A 58 -8.24 3.90 5.82
C ASP A 58 -6.72 3.89 5.59
N PRO A 59 -6.27 3.48 4.39
CA PRO A 59 -4.86 3.47 4.03
C PRO A 59 -4.22 4.87 4.07
N ALA A 60 -5.01 5.92 3.86
CA ALA A 60 -4.50 7.29 3.81
C ALA A 60 -4.05 7.78 5.19
N GLY A 61 -4.63 7.23 6.27
CA GLY A 61 -4.21 7.52 7.64
C GLY A 61 -2.81 7.03 8.00
N LEU A 62 -2.21 6.14 7.20
CA LEU A 62 -0.90 5.52 7.48
C LEU A 62 0.30 6.34 6.99
N VAL A 63 0.10 7.23 6.02
CA VAL A 63 1.19 7.94 5.29
C VAL A 63 1.04 9.46 5.36
N ARG A 64 0.49 9.96 6.47
CA ARG A 64 0.23 11.39 6.69
C ARG A 64 1.48 12.22 6.92
#